data_AF-A0A7J2TPD6-F1
#
_entry.id   AF-A0A7J2TPD6-F1
#
_cell.length_a   1.000
_cell.length_b   1.000
_cell.length_c   1.000
_cell.angle_alpha   90.00
_cell.angle_beta   90.00
_cell.angle_gamma   90.00
#
_symmetry.space_group_name_H-M   'P 1'
#
loop_
_entity.id
_entity.type
_entity.pdbx_description
1 polymer ?
#
loop_
_entity_poly.entity_id
_entity_poly.type
_entity_poly.pdbx_seq_one_letter_code
_entity_poly.pdbx_strand_id
1 'polypeptide(L)'
;MGFPERIYTKEEVKKAKELVDKGHKHRLAVKGSQQFKQKVTLILEFIKTAGYYDFLRTYINKIIEIDGLTQLRESEAAIWANKYAVENAVDAASLFIQKANHMKEYLEGKLYYGGTAEKRSVERRIEFLKVLKEKTLKNEIKEECERLLKFWSESSLVY
;
A
#
# COMPACT_ATOMS: atom_id res chain seq x y z
N MET A 1 -22.88 -5.80 10.73
CA MET A 1 -22.85 -4.64 9.80
C MET A 1 -21.67 -4.82 8.87
N GLY A 2 -21.90 -4.82 7.56
CA GLY A 2 -20.83 -5.00 6.56
C GLY A 2 -20.09 -3.70 6.27
N PHE A 3 -18.84 -3.84 5.82
CA PHE A 3 -18.07 -2.74 5.25
C PHE A 3 -18.78 -2.20 3.99
N PRO A 4 -18.81 -0.87 3.77
CA PRO A 4 -19.49 -0.28 2.61
C PRO A 4 -18.97 -0.86 1.29
N GLU A 5 -19.88 -1.11 0.34
CA GLU A 5 -19.49 -1.52 -1.01
C GLU A 5 -18.71 -0.42 -1.75
N ARG A 6 -19.05 0.84 -1.43
CA ARG A 6 -18.38 2.04 -1.94
C ARG A 6 -18.08 3.01 -0.81
N ILE A 7 -16.97 3.75 -0.93
CA ILE A 7 -16.56 4.80 0.00
C ILE A 7 -16.48 6.13 -0.76
N TYR A 8 -17.59 6.83 -0.91
CA TYR A 8 -17.67 8.04 -1.72
C TYR A 8 -18.39 9.19 -1.01
N THR A 9 -19.50 8.91 -0.33
CA THR A 9 -20.24 9.91 0.43
C THR A 9 -19.65 10.10 1.83
N LYS A 10 -19.93 11.24 2.47
CA LYS A 10 -19.50 11.50 3.86
C LYS A 10 -19.97 10.42 4.83
N GLU A 11 -21.18 9.89 4.63
CA GLU A 11 -21.75 8.83 5.47
C GLU A 11 -21.02 7.49 5.24
N GLU A 12 -20.70 7.16 4.00
CA GLU A 12 -19.93 5.96 3.66
C GLU A 12 -18.51 6.01 4.23
N VAL A 13 -17.84 7.15 4.10
CA VAL A 13 -16.52 7.40 4.70
C VAL A 13 -16.57 7.23 6.21
N LYS A 14 -17.56 7.85 6.88
CA LYS A 14 -17.75 7.74 8.32
C LYS A 14 -17.97 6.29 8.76
N LYS A 15 -18.85 5.56 8.07
CA LYS A 15 -19.13 4.15 8.36
C LYS A 15 -17.92 3.24 8.13
N ALA A 16 -17.17 3.45 7.04
CA ALA A 16 -15.93 2.72 6.78
C ALA A 16 -14.91 2.97 7.90
N LYS A 17 -14.74 4.23 8.31
CA LYS A 17 -13.86 4.60 9.42
C LYS A 17 -14.28 3.95 10.73
N GLU A 18 -15.55 4.02 11.11
CA GLU A 18 -16.06 3.40 12.34
C GLU A 18 -15.79 1.90 12.41
N LEU A 19 -15.90 1.20 11.27
CA LEU A 19 -15.59 -0.23 11.21
C LEU A 19 -14.09 -0.49 11.36
N VAL A 20 -13.24 0.29 10.69
CA VAL A 20 -11.79 0.21 10.82
C VAL A 20 -11.35 0.48 12.26
N ASP A 21 -11.91 1.51 12.90
CA ASP A 21 -11.61 1.87 14.30
C ASP A 21 -12.06 0.75 15.28
N LYS A 22 -13.08 -0.04 14.91
CA LYS A 22 -13.51 -1.25 15.64
C LYS A 22 -12.68 -2.51 15.32
N GLY A 23 -11.62 -2.38 14.53
CA GLY A 23 -10.70 -3.48 14.19
C GLY A 23 -11.11 -4.30 12.96
N HIS A 24 -11.98 -3.76 12.08
CA HIS A 24 -12.32 -4.43 10.82
C HIS A 24 -11.06 -4.67 9.96
N LYS A 25 -10.96 -5.88 9.41
CA LYS A 25 -9.91 -6.28 8.47
C LYS A 25 -10.53 -6.97 7.27
N HIS A 26 -10.21 -6.49 6.07
CA HIS A 26 -10.70 -7.11 4.84
C HIS A 26 -10.11 -8.50 4.63
N ARG A 27 -10.82 -9.32 3.85
CA ARG A 27 -10.22 -10.46 3.16
C ARG A 27 -9.67 -9.96 1.83
N LEU A 28 -8.35 -9.74 1.78
CA LEU A 28 -7.68 -9.17 0.62
C LEU A 28 -7.86 -10.09 -0.61
N ALA A 29 -8.42 -9.54 -1.70
CA ALA A 29 -8.58 -10.23 -2.97
C ALA A 29 -7.57 -9.73 -4.02
N VAL A 30 -7.03 -10.63 -4.83
CA VAL A 30 -6.15 -10.27 -5.95
C VAL A 30 -6.81 -10.67 -7.27
N LYS A 31 -7.03 -9.69 -8.17
CA LYS A 31 -7.67 -9.89 -9.47
C LYS A 31 -6.70 -9.49 -10.59
N GLY A 32 -6.61 -10.33 -11.61
CA GLY A 32 -5.67 -10.16 -12.71
C GLY A 32 -5.26 -11.50 -13.32
N SER A 33 -4.33 -11.43 -14.26
CA SER A 33 -3.64 -12.54 -14.89
C SER A 33 -2.90 -13.41 -13.87
N GLN A 34 -2.58 -14.63 -14.27
CA GLN A 34 -1.86 -15.57 -13.41
C GLN A 34 -0.47 -15.05 -13.04
N GLN A 35 0.24 -14.45 -14.00
CA GLN A 35 1.56 -13.85 -13.79
C GLN A 35 1.51 -12.70 -12.78
N PHE A 36 0.52 -11.81 -12.91
CA PHE A 36 0.32 -10.73 -11.95
C PHE A 36 0.04 -11.26 -10.54
N LYS A 37 -0.83 -12.27 -10.40
CA LYS A 37 -1.14 -12.88 -9.10
C LYS A 37 0.08 -13.52 -8.44
N GLN A 38 0.97 -14.14 -9.21
CA GLN A 38 2.23 -14.68 -8.69
C GLN A 38 3.14 -13.58 -8.15
N LYS A 39 3.31 -12.48 -8.90
CA LYS A 39 4.08 -11.30 -8.45
C LYS A 39 3.50 -10.68 -7.20
N VAL A 40 2.18 -10.48 -7.15
CA VAL A 40 1.49 -9.95 -5.96
C VAL A 40 1.63 -10.89 -4.76
N THR A 41 1.63 -12.20 -4.96
CA THR A 41 1.87 -13.16 -3.86
C THR A 41 3.23 -12.90 -3.20
N LEU A 42 4.29 -12.78 -3.99
CA LEU A 42 5.64 -12.47 -3.48
C LEU A 42 5.69 -11.10 -2.77
N ILE A 43 5.03 -10.08 -3.34
CA ILE A 43 4.90 -8.76 -2.71
C ILE A 43 4.23 -8.88 -1.32
N LEU A 44 3.14 -9.65 -1.22
CA LEU A 44 2.43 -9.86 0.03
C LEU A 44 3.27 -10.65 1.05
N GLU A 45 4.18 -11.53 0.62
CA GLU A 45 5.13 -12.19 1.52
C GLU A 45 6.08 -11.17 2.17
N PHE A 46 6.63 -10.23 1.41
CA PHE A 46 7.47 -9.17 1.98
C PHE A 46 6.71 -8.28 2.95
N ILE A 47 5.47 -7.95 2.63
CA ILE A 47 4.60 -7.20 3.55
C ILE A 47 4.33 -7.97 4.85
N LYS A 48 4.14 -9.29 4.78
CA LYS A 48 4.00 -10.16 5.95
C LYS A 48 5.28 -10.23 6.77
N THR A 49 6.44 -10.42 6.12
CA THR A 49 7.75 -10.43 6.77
C THR A 49 8.01 -9.13 7.54
N ALA A 50 7.64 -7.99 6.98
CA ALA A 50 7.75 -6.69 7.65
C ALA A 50 6.75 -6.54 8.83
N GLY A 51 5.68 -7.33 8.89
CA GLY A 51 4.60 -7.22 9.87
C GLY A 51 3.50 -6.23 9.50
N TYR A 52 3.41 -5.83 8.22
CA TYR A 52 2.47 -4.81 7.74
C TYR A 52 1.22 -5.40 7.08
N TYR A 53 1.05 -6.73 7.09
CA TYR A 53 -0.06 -7.38 6.40
C TYR A 53 -1.42 -6.99 6.98
N ASP A 54 -1.52 -6.91 8.30
CA ASP A 54 -2.73 -6.46 8.97
C ASP A 54 -3.04 -5.00 8.67
N PHE A 55 -2.02 -4.13 8.64
CA PHE A 55 -2.19 -2.75 8.22
C PHE A 55 -2.71 -2.65 6.79
N LEU A 56 -2.12 -3.38 5.84
CA LEU A 56 -2.55 -3.39 4.45
C LEU A 56 -4.04 -3.79 4.34
N ARG A 57 -4.43 -4.92 4.93
CA ARG A 57 -5.80 -5.45 4.84
C ARG A 57 -6.82 -4.67 5.67
N THR A 58 -6.40 -3.80 6.59
CA THR A 58 -7.33 -2.88 7.25
C THR A 58 -7.86 -1.85 6.27
N TYR A 59 -7.02 -1.36 5.36
CA TYR A 59 -7.38 -0.25 4.47
C TYR A 59 -7.63 -0.68 3.02
N ILE A 60 -7.06 -1.80 2.58
CA ILE A 60 -7.17 -2.29 1.20
C ILE A 60 -7.92 -3.61 1.19
N ASN A 61 -8.99 -3.68 0.39
CA ASN A 61 -9.79 -4.89 0.20
C ASN A 61 -9.39 -5.68 -1.06
N LYS A 62 -8.82 -5.02 -2.07
CA LYS A 62 -8.47 -5.66 -3.34
C LYS A 62 -7.27 -5.04 -4.03
N ILE A 63 -6.53 -5.87 -4.76
CA ILE A 63 -5.45 -5.47 -5.66
C ILE A 63 -5.87 -5.96 -7.05
N ILE A 64 -5.97 -5.04 -8.01
CA ILE A 64 -6.49 -5.30 -9.35
C ILE A 64 -5.43 -4.95 -10.39
N GLU A 65 -5.15 -5.88 -11.29
CA GLU A 65 -4.35 -5.62 -12.49
C GLU A 65 -5.11 -4.72 -13.47
N ILE A 66 -4.42 -3.69 -13.97
CA ILE A 66 -4.93 -2.77 -14.99
C ILE A 66 -3.83 -2.46 -16.03
N ASP A 67 -4.22 -1.97 -17.20
CA ASP A 67 -3.26 -1.49 -18.21
C ASP A 67 -2.87 0.00 -18.04
N GLY A 68 -3.56 0.72 -17.15
CA GLY A 68 -3.35 2.15 -16.90
C GLY A 68 -2.30 2.46 -15.83
N LEU A 69 -2.37 3.67 -15.25
CA LEU A 69 -1.46 4.09 -14.18
C LEU A 69 -1.85 3.49 -12.83
N THR A 70 -0.84 2.98 -12.12
CA THR A 70 -0.98 2.45 -10.75
C THR A 70 -1.48 3.52 -9.79
N GLN A 71 -2.58 3.25 -9.09
CA GLN A 71 -3.25 4.22 -8.23
C GLN A 71 -4.07 3.55 -7.12
N LEU A 72 -4.38 4.33 -6.09
CA LEU A 72 -5.44 3.99 -5.15
C LEU A 72 -6.79 4.33 -5.79
N ARG A 73 -7.79 3.46 -5.62
CA ARG A 73 -9.21 3.76 -5.82
C ARG A 73 -9.88 3.74 -4.46
N GLU A 74 -10.01 4.92 -3.87
CA GLU A 74 -10.54 5.13 -2.53
C GLU A 74 -11.96 4.58 -2.41
N SER A 75 -12.80 4.89 -3.42
CA SER A 75 -14.19 4.45 -3.44
C SER A 75 -14.36 2.94 -3.45
N GLU A 76 -13.32 2.20 -3.80
CA GLU A 76 -13.31 0.75 -3.84
C GLU A 76 -12.44 0.13 -2.73
N ALA A 77 -11.72 0.93 -1.95
CA ALA A 77 -10.60 0.49 -1.11
C ALA A 77 -9.64 -0.46 -1.88
N ALA A 78 -9.32 -0.09 -3.12
CA ALA A 78 -8.57 -0.94 -4.05
C ALA A 78 -7.24 -0.32 -4.48
N ILE A 79 -6.21 -1.14 -4.63
CA ILE A 79 -5.01 -0.77 -5.39
C ILE A 79 -5.22 -1.26 -6.82
N TRP A 80 -5.26 -0.33 -7.76
CA TRP A 80 -5.14 -0.66 -9.18
C TRP A 80 -3.65 -0.60 -9.51
N ALA A 81 -3.06 -1.71 -9.94
CA ALA A 81 -1.64 -1.80 -10.24
C ALA A 81 -1.42 -2.30 -11.66
N ASN A 82 -0.52 -1.65 -12.38
CA ASN A 82 -0.11 -2.14 -13.68
C ASN A 82 0.97 -3.23 -13.55
N LYS A 83 1.12 -4.02 -14.61
CA LYS A 83 2.09 -5.12 -14.65
C LYS A 83 3.53 -4.67 -14.38
N TYR A 84 3.90 -3.45 -14.79
CA TYR A 84 5.23 -2.90 -14.61
C TYR A 84 5.54 -2.50 -13.16
N ALA A 85 4.53 -2.01 -12.44
CA ALA A 85 4.67 -1.58 -11.04
C ALA A 85 4.84 -2.76 -10.07
N VAL A 86 4.62 -4.00 -10.53
CA VAL A 86 4.82 -5.22 -9.73
C VAL A 86 6.05 -6.03 -10.16
N GLU A 87 6.87 -5.52 -11.09
CA GLU A 87 8.10 -6.21 -11.52
C GLU A 87 9.13 -6.27 -10.41
N ASN A 88 9.35 -5.16 -9.72
CA ASN A 88 10.20 -5.11 -8.55
C ASN A 88 9.34 -5.32 -7.29
N ALA A 89 9.40 -6.52 -6.72
CA ALA A 89 8.54 -6.88 -5.60
C ALA A 89 8.83 -6.09 -4.31
N VAL A 90 10.08 -5.67 -4.07
CA VAL A 90 10.44 -4.87 -2.88
C VAL A 90 9.88 -3.44 -3.02
N ASP A 91 10.06 -2.83 -4.19
CA ASP A 91 9.54 -1.50 -4.46
C ASP A 91 8.00 -1.49 -4.44
N ALA A 92 7.38 -2.47 -5.08
CA ALA A 92 5.93 -2.65 -5.11
C ALA A 92 5.34 -2.87 -3.72
N ALA A 93 6.03 -3.60 -2.83
CA ALA A 93 5.62 -3.76 -1.45
C ALA A 93 5.58 -2.41 -0.71
N SER A 94 6.62 -1.59 -0.85
CA SER A 94 6.65 -0.24 -0.28
C SER A 94 5.53 0.65 -0.85
N LEU A 95 5.26 0.55 -2.15
CA LEU A 95 4.19 1.26 -2.84
C LEU A 95 2.80 0.84 -2.33
N PHE A 96 2.58 -0.44 -2.05
CA PHE A 96 1.29 -0.90 -1.53
C PHE A 96 1.03 -0.37 -0.11
N ILE A 97 2.06 -0.33 0.73
CA ILE A 97 1.96 0.29 2.06
C ILE A 97 1.72 1.80 1.95
N GLN A 98 2.35 2.47 0.99
CA GLN A 98 2.07 3.87 0.67
C GLN A 98 0.59 4.08 0.33
N LYS A 99 0.01 3.27 -0.58
CA LYS A 99 -1.41 3.37 -0.96
C LYS A 99 -2.35 3.03 0.20
N ALA A 100 -2.00 2.07 1.06
CA ALA A 100 -2.76 1.80 2.27
C ALA A 100 -2.75 2.98 3.25
N ASN A 101 -1.62 3.68 3.40
CA ASN A 101 -1.55 4.90 4.21
C ASN A 101 -2.38 6.03 3.60
N HIS A 102 -2.39 6.21 2.28
CA HIS A 102 -3.29 7.18 1.64
C HIS A 102 -4.76 6.88 1.92
N MET A 103 -5.13 5.59 1.87
CA MET A 103 -6.50 5.19 2.18
C MET A 103 -6.86 5.46 3.65
N LYS A 104 -5.90 5.29 4.57
CA LYS A 104 -6.05 5.71 5.97
C LYS A 104 -6.29 7.23 6.07
N GLU A 105 -5.45 8.04 5.43
CA GLU A 105 -5.58 9.50 5.46
C GLU A 105 -6.91 9.98 4.87
N TYR A 106 -7.36 9.34 3.79
CA TYR A 106 -8.67 9.57 3.18
C TYR A 106 -9.81 9.33 4.17
N LEU A 107 -9.81 8.20 4.89
CA LEU A 107 -10.81 7.90 5.92
C LEU A 107 -10.73 8.85 7.12
N GLU A 108 -9.54 9.32 7.47
CA GLU A 108 -9.31 10.30 8.55
C GLU A 108 -9.66 11.74 8.14
N GLY A 109 -10.00 11.99 6.88
CA GLY A 109 -10.27 13.34 6.36
C GLY A 109 -9.03 14.23 6.33
N LYS A 110 -7.83 13.64 6.35
CA LYS A 110 -6.56 14.37 6.21
C LYS A 110 -6.30 14.70 4.76
N LEU A 111 -5.74 15.87 4.50
CA LEU A 111 -5.31 16.26 3.17
C LEU A 111 -4.18 15.32 2.70
N TYR A 112 -4.48 14.49 1.71
CA TYR A 112 -3.57 13.47 1.17
C TYR A 112 -2.99 13.83 -0.21
N TYR A 113 -3.10 15.11 -0.59
CA TYR A 113 -2.51 15.69 -1.80
C TYR A 113 -1.66 16.94 -1.46
N GLY A 114 -0.75 17.29 -2.36
CA GLY A 114 0.23 18.39 -2.19
C GLY A 114 1.53 17.96 -1.51
N GLY A 115 2.53 18.85 -1.49
CA GLY A 115 3.90 18.51 -1.08
C GLY A 115 4.03 17.91 0.33
N THR A 116 3.22 18.38 1.30
CA THR A 116 3.23 17.80 2.65
C THR A 116 2.68 16.37 2.69
N ALA A 117 1.70 16.06 1.85
CA ALA A 117 1.18 14.70 1.72
C ALA A 117 2.17 13.80 1.00
N GLU A 118 2.81 14.30 -0.06
CA GLU A 118 3.87 13.58 -0.79
C GLU A 118 5.05 13.24 0.13
N LYS A 119 5.49 14.18 0.97
CA LYS A 119 6.53 13.93 1.98
C LYS A 119 6.16 12.79 2.93
N ARG A 120 4.99 12.86 3.58
CA ARG A 120 4.51 11.79 4.48
C ARG A 120 4.38 10.44 3.75
N SER A 121 4.00 10.50 2.49
CA SER A 121 3.86 9.34 1.63
C SER A 121 5.21 8.65 1.36
N VAL A 122 6.26 9.44 1.09
CA VAL A 122 7.63 8.94 0.91
C VAL A 122 8.19 8.40 2.23
N GLU A 123 7.96 9.10 3.35
CA GLU A 123 8.37 8.64 4.69
C GLU A 123 7.83 7.24 4.99
N ARG A 124 6.57 6.96 4.63
CA ARG A 124 5.97 5.61 4.81
C ARG A 124 6.65 4.52 3.99
N ARG A 125 7.12 4.83 2.78
CA ARG A 125 7.90 3.87 1.98
C ARG A 125 9.24 3.59 2.65
N ILE A 126 9.93 4.64 3.09
CA ILE A 126 11.23 4.54 3.77
C ILE A 126 11.11 3.72 5.06
N GLU A 127 10.10 4.00 5.89
CA GLU A 127 9.83 3.23 7.12
C GLU A 127 9.64 1.75 6.81
N PHE A 128 8.78 1.41 5.84
CA PHE A 128 8.56 0.02 5.44
C PHE A 128 9.84 -0.67 4.99
N LEU A 129 10.63 -0.02 4.14
CA LEU A 129 11.88 -0.58 3.60
C LEU A 129 12.92 -0.83 4.70
N LYS A 130 13.05 0.06 5.70
CA LYS A 130 13.91 -0.16 6.87
C LYS A 130 13.49 -1.42 7.64
N VAL A 131 12.20 -1.54 7.93
CA VAL A 131 11.68 -2.72 8.67
C VAL A 131 11.85 -4.01 7.87
N LEU A 132 11.59 -3.99 6.57
CA LEU A 132 11.76 -5.17 5.72
C LEU A 132 13.24 -5.60 5.66
N LYS A 133 14.16 -4.64 5.50
CA LYS A 133 15.61 -4.89 5.49
C LYS A 133 16.08 -5.56 6.79
N GLU A 134 15.59 -5.09 7.94
CA GLU A 134 15.95 -5.63 9.25
C GLU A 134 15.39 -7.05 9.47
N LYS A 135 14.16 -7.31 9.02
CA LYS A 135 13.48 -8.58 9.28
C LYS A 135 13.76 -9.68 8.26
N THR A 136 14.19 -9.34 7.05
CA THR A 136 14.51 -10.34 6.02
C THR A 136 15.86 -11.01 6.29
N LEU A 137 15.95 -12.30 5.98
CA LEU A 137 17.21 -13.05 6.03
C LEU A 137 17.92 -13.11 4.67
N LYS A 138 17.23 -12.76 3.58
CA LYS A 138 17.76 -12.87 2.21
C LYS A 138 18.58 -11.63 1.86
N ASN A 139 19.86 -11.81 1.51
CA ASN A 139 20.77 -10.72 1.17
C ASN A 139 20.30 -9.90 -0.04
N GLU A 140 19.82 -10.56 -1.10
CA GLU A 140 19.27 -9.90 -2.29
C GLU A 140 18.15 -8.89 -1.94
N ILE A 141 17.31 -9.22 -0.96
CA ILE A 141 16.23 -8.34 -0.50
C ILE A 141 16.78 -7.18 0.33
N LYS A 142 17.84 -7.40 1.13
CA LYS A 142 18.51 -6.34 1.89
C LYS A 142 19.17 -5.33 0.96
N GLU A 143 19.92 -5.81 -0.01
CA GLU A 143 20.60 -4.98 -1.03
C GLU A 143 19.58 -4.13 -1.80
N GLU A 144 18.46 -4.74 -2.20
CA GLU A 144 17.41 -4.03 -2.89
C GLU A 144 16.71 -2.98 -1.99
N CYS A 145 16.49 -3.29 -0.71
CA CYS A 145 16.01 -2.30 0.25
C CYS A 145 16.99 -1.14 0.40
N GLU A 146 18.31 -1.40 0.46
CA GLU A 146 19.34 -0.36 0.56
C GLU A 146 19.35 0.56 -0.66
N ARG A 147 19.29 -0.03 -1.85
CA ARG A 147 19.21 0.70 -3.12
C ARG A 147 18.00 1.64 -3.14
N LEU A 148 16.82 1.13 -2.77
CA LEU A 148 15.59 1.92 -2.71
C LEU A 148 15.63 2.98 -1.60
N LEU A 149 16.16 2.67 -0.42
CA LEU A 149 16.30 3.64 0.67
C LEU A 149 17.15 4.84 0.25
N LYS A 150 18.26 4.59 -0.47
CA LYS A 150 19.09 5.66 -1.03
C LYS A 150 18.29 6.52 -2.01
N PHE A 151 17.63 5.88 -2.98
CA PHE A 151 16.80 6.55 -3.99
C PHE A 151 15.69 7.43 -3.36
N TRP A 152 14.96 6.90 -2.39
CA TRP A 152 13.88 7.62 -1.72
C TRP A 152 14.39 8.73 -0.80
N SER A 153 15.56 8.56 -0.16
CA SER A 153 16.16 9.60 0.67
C SER A 153 16.57 10.82 -0.16
N GLU A 154 17.18 10.59 -1.34
CA GLU A 154 17.57 11.65 -2.28
C GLU A 154 16.32 12.36 -2.84
N SER A 155 15.28 11.60 -3.17
CA SER A 155 14.00 12.15 -3.67
C SER A 155 13.25 12.96 -2.60
N SER A 156 13.37 12.60 -1.32
CA SER A 156 12.69 13.29 -0.22
C SER A 156 13.26 14.69 0.08
N LEU A 157 14.45 15.02 -0.43
CA LEU A 157 15.09 16.33 -0.29
C LEU A 157 14.47 17.41 -1.20
N VAL A 158 13.61 17.01 -2.14
CA VAL A 158 12.96 17.89 -3.12
C VAL A 158 11.69 18.55 -2.56
N TYR A 159 11.22 18.12 -1.37
CA TYR A 159 9.97 18.54 -0.74
C TYR A 159 10.17 19.11 0.68
#